data_AF-A0A097CRL7-F1
#
_entry.id   AF-A0A097CRL7-F1
#
_cell.length_a   1.000
_cell.length_b   1.000
_cell.length_c   1.000
_cell.angle_alpha   90.00
_cell.angle_beta   90.00
_cell.angle_gamma   90.00
#
_symmetry.space_group_name_H-M   'P 1'
#
loop_
_entity.id
_entity.type
_entity.pdbx_description
1 polymer ?
#
loop_
_entity_poly.entity_id
_entity_poly.type
_entity_poly.pdbx_seq_one_letter_code
_entity_poly.pdbx_strand_id
1 'polypeptide(L)'
;MTITGRGSATVQLNLTDDTFVSRSWLATVRPGQRSIRVPAEVVGDTLWNYTERHLLTAKAQHGMVVGSYIGGLDVLNDDPAPTITVEAAQRVTEGETLTWRFTASAPTEQGIFAIAWPQPPTAGPELSTMDVDPDWFTEHAYSPVEPERPLSQTWLVPYLELAPDAVVAEITVPTITDSVVEPDEWIELRFDQEPDGPQLPPVLTGVVTDG
;
A
#
# COMPACT_ATOMS: atom_id res chain seq x y z
N MET A 1 16.69 1.33 -26.01
CA MET A 1 18.13 1.67 -25.90
C MET A 1 18.71 1.97 -27.27
N THR A 2 19.43 3.09 -27.41
CA THR A 2 20.14 3.47 -28.64
C THR A 2 21.63 3.18 -28.47
N ILE A 3 22.23 2.47 -29.44
CA ILE A 3 23.65 2.10 -29.42
C ILE A 3 24.41 2.88 -30.50
N THR A 4 25.56 3.43 -30.11
CA THR A 4 26.50 4.09 -31.02
C THR A 4 27.91 3.52 -30.84
N GLY A 5 28.72 3.54 -31.88
CA GLY A 5 30.08 2.97 -31.88
C GLY A 5 30.28 1.92 -32.97
N ARG A 6 31.55 1.54 -33.16
CA ARG A 6 31.98 0.61 -34.23
C ARG A 6 32.65 -0.67 -33.70
N GLY A 7 32.86 -0.76 -32.38
CA GLY A 7 33.46 -1.91 -31.71
C GLY A 7 32.42 -2.97 -31.31
N SER A 8 32.91 -4.16 -30.96
CA SER A 8 32.10 -5.20 -30.30
C SER A 8 32.07 -4.95 -28.80
N ALA A 9 30.94 -5.19 -28.16
CA ALA A 9 30.76 -4.98 -26.72
C ALA A 9 29.80 -6.00 -26.11
N THR A 10 29.74 -6.05 -24.79
CA THR A 10 28.75 -6.85 -24.05
C THR A 10 28.06 -6.03 -22.98
N VAL A 11 26.74 -6.22 -22.86
CA VAL A 11 25.87 -5.60 -21.87
C VAL A 11 25.03 -6.66 -21.17
N GLN A 12 24.87 -6.54 -19.86
CA GLN A 12 23.88 -7.29 -19.11
C GLN A 12 22.60 -6.45 -19.02
N LEU A 13 21.47 -7.06 -19.33
CA LEU A 13 20.14 -6.47 -19.24
C LEU A 13 19.34 -7.25 -18.20
N ASN A 14 18.63 -6.57 -17.30
CA ASN A 14 17.75 -7.22 -16.33
C ASN A 14 16.38 -6.56 -16.40
N LEU A 15 15.33 -7.36 -16.58
CA LEU A 15 13.94 -6.94 -16.49
C LEU A 15 13.38 -7.46 -15.17
N THR A 16 12.94 -6.57 -14.29
CA THR A 16 12.42 -6.90 -12.97
C THR A 16 10.98 -6.44 -12.86
N ASP A 17 10.07 -7.32 -12.43
CA ASP A 17 8.67 -6.96 -12.12
C ASP A 17 8.51 -6.37 -10.71
N ASP A 18 7.28 -6.01 -10.36
CA ASP A 18 6.89 -5.46 -9.06
C ASP A 18 7.03 -6.46 -7.91
N THR A 19 6.96 -7.76 -8.19
CA THR A 19 7.28 -8.84 -7.24
C THR A 19 8.79 -9.04 -7.03
N PHE A 20 9.62 -8.19 -7.64
CA PHE A 20 11.08 -8.23 -7.62
C PHE A 20 11.69 -9.48 -8.28
N VAL A 21 10.93 -10.21 -9.08
CA VAL A 21 11.44 -11.32 -9.88
C VAL A 21 12.14 -10.75 -11.11
N SER A 22 13.37 -11.20 -11.36
CA SER A 22 14.22 -10.65 -12.43
C SER A 22 14.61 -11.70 -13.46
N ARG A 23 14.44 -11.35 -14.75
CA ARG A 23 14.98 -12.09 -15.90
C ARG A 23 16.19 -11.33 -16.44
N SER A 24 17.29 -12.05 -16.67
CA SER A 24 18.56 -11.44 -17.11
C SER A 24 19.04 -11.99 -18.46
N TRP A 25 19.65 -11.12 -19.26
CA TRP A 25 20.28 -11.48 -20.53
C TRP A 25 21.67 -10.87 -20.64
N LEU A 26 22.63 -11.65 -21.12
CA LEU A 26 23.92 -11.13 -21.58
C LEU A 26 23.88 -10.98 -23.11
N ALA A 27 23.92 -9.74 -23.59
CA ALA A 27 23.84 -9.44 -25.01
C ALA A 27 25.18 -8.97 -25.57
N THR A 28 25.60 -9.57 -26.67
CA THR A 28 26.72 -9.07 -27.48
C THR A 28 26.23 -8.03 -28.47
N VAL A 29 26.81 -6.83 -28.40
CA VAL A 29 26.59 -5.75 -29.36
C VAL A 29 27.59 -5.89 -30.49
N ARG A 30 27.08 -6.17 -31.69
CA ARG A 30 27.91 -6.27 -32.91
C ARG A 30 28.17 -4.87 -33.51
N PRO A 31 29.28 -4.69 -34.24
CA PRO A 31 29.51 -3.45 -35.01
C PRO A 31 28.30 -3.08 -35.88
N GLY A 32 27.84 -1.84 -35.76
CA GLY A 32 26.69 -1.33 -36.52
C GLY A 32 25.31 -1.69 -35.95
N GLN A 33 25.23 -2.55 -34.94
CA GLN A 33 23.98 -2.81 -34.22
C GLN A 33 23.57 -1.58 -33.40
N ARG A 34 22.31 -1.14 -33.56
CA ARG A 34 21.79 0.08 -32.92
C ARG A 34 20.76 -0.18 -31.82
N SER A 35 20.26 -1.42 -31.70
CA SER A 35 19.26 -1.82 -30.72
C SER A 35 19.43 -3.29 -30.29
N ILE A 36 18.96 -3.59 -29.09
CA ILE A 36 18.79 -4.94 -28.55
C ILE A 36 17.32 -5.08 -28.18
N ARG A 37 16.69 -6.20 -28.53
CA ARG A 37 15.32 -6.52 -28.10
C ARG A 37 15.40 -7.31 -26.81
N VAL A 38 14.62 -6.90 -25.82
CA VAL A 38 14.42 -7.62 -24.56
C VAL A 38 12.99 -8.14 -24.59
N PRO A 39 12.77 -9.46 -24.52
CA PRO A 39 11.42 -10.00 -24.44
C PRO A 39 10.83 -9.67 -23.06
N ALA A 40 9.63 -9.12 -23.07
CA ALA A 40 8.75 -9.00 -21.91
C ALA A 40 7.48 -9.80 -22.21
N GLU A 41 7.02 -10.54 -21.22
CA GLU A 41 5.80 -11.34 -21.29
C GLU A 41 4.84 -10.76 -20.27
N VAL A 42 3.65 -10.40 -20.73
CA VAL A 42 2.56 -9.88 -19.90
C VAL A 42 1.44 -10.89 -20.02
N VAL A 43 1.03 -11.46 -18.89
CA VAL A 43 -0.06 -12.43 -18.81
C VAL A 43 -1.31 -11.63 -18.49
N GLY A 44 -2.30 -11.65 -19.38
CA GLY A 44 -3.60 -11.06 -19.07
C GLY A 44 -4.46 -12.04 -18.29
N ASP A 45 -5.25 -11.52 -17.37
CA ASP A 45 -6.29 -12.26 -16.67
C ASP A 45 -7.62 -11.49 -16.66
N THR A 46 -8.41 -11.62 -15.60
CA THR A 46 -9.68 -10.90 -15.42
C THR A 46 -9.80 -10.29 -14.03
N LEU A 47 -8.68 -10.17 -13.31
CA LEU A 47 -8.59 -9.65 -11.96
C LEU A 47 -8.05 -8.24 -12.03
N TRP A 48 -8.74 -7.33 -11.35
CA TRP A 48 -8.25 -5.96 -11.28
C TRP A 48 -6.92 -5.87 -10.54
N ASN A 49 -6.03 -5.00 -11.03
CA ASN A 49 -4.78 -4.64 -10.38
C ASN A 49 -4.43 -3.15 -10.60
N TYR A 50 -3.50 -2.64 -9.80
CA TYR A 50 -2.82 -1.38 -10.08
C TYR A 50 -1.92 -1.52 -11.32
N THR A 51 -1.39 -0.39 -11.82
CA THR A 51 -0.41 -0.43 -12.93
C THR A 51 0.83 -1.21 -12.52
N GLU A 52 1.07 -2.33 -13.19
CA GLU A 52 2.26 -3.15 -12.96
C GLU A 52 3.45 -2.54 -13.70
N ARG A 53 4.61 -2.53 -13.04
CA ARG A 53 5.82 -1.88 -13.58
C ARG A 53 6.93 -2.90 -13.76
N HIS A 54 7.42 -3.00 -14.99
CA HIS A 54 8.66 -3.72 -15.27
C HIS A 54 9.83 -2.76 -15.45
N LEU A 55 10.81 -2.86 -14.57
CA LEU A 55 12.04 -2.08 -14.61
C LEU A 55 13.10 -2.79 -15.47
N LEU A 56 13.54 -2.14 -16.55
CA LEU A 56 14.66 -2.59 -17.36
C LEU A 56 15.95 -1.86 -16.95
N THR A 57 16.93 -2.61 -16.46
CA THR A 57 18.27 -2.09 -16.17
C THR A 57 19.31 -2.58 -17.17
N ALA A 58 20.31 -1.76 -17.47
CA ALA A 58 21.43 -2.10 -18.35
C ALA A 58 22.78 -1.84 -17.67
N LYS A 59 23.63 -2.85 -17.64
CA LYS A 59 24.98 -2.78 -17.07
C LYS A 59 26.02 -3.10 -18.12
N ALA A 60 26.94 -2.17 -18.38
CA ALA A 60 28.09 -2.42 -19.24
C ALA A 60 28.94 -3.56 -18.64
N GLN A 61 29.32 -4.53 -19.47
CA GLN A 61 30.21 -5.63 -19.06
C GLN A 61 31.58 -5.48 -19.71
N HIS A 62 31.64 -5.19 -21.01
CA HIS A 62 32.91 -5.00 -21.72
C HIS A 62 32.72 -4.14 -22.98
N GLY A 63 33.72 -3.30 -23.30
CA GLY A 63 33.83 -2.62 -24.60
C GLY A 63 32.77 -1.54 -24.85
N MET A 64 32.01 -1.11 -23.84
CA MET A 64 31.01 -0.05 -23.97
C MET A 64 30.82 0.77 -22.69
N VAL A 65 30.19 1.91 -22.87
CA VAL A 65 29.65 2.76 -21.80
C VAL A 65 28.13 2.82 -21.97
N VAL A 66 27.39 2.69 -20.87
CA VAL A 66 25.94 2.84 -20.86
C VAL A 66 25.61 4.26 -20.42
N GLY A 67 24.95 5.03 -21.28
CA GLY A 67 24.53 6.40 -20.98
C GLY A 67 23.21 6.48 -20.19
N SER A 68 22.18 5.81 -20.68
CA SER A 68 20.91 5.59 -19.96
C SER A 68 20.83 4.10 -19.60
N TYR A 69 20.78 3.82 -18.30
CA TYR A 69 20.87 2.47 -17.74
C TYR A 69 19.55 2.00 -17.14
N ILE A 70 18.51 2.85 -17.14
CA ILE A 70 17.16 2.54 -16.65
C ILE A 70 16.15 2.88 -17.76
N GLY A 71 15.24 1.95 -17.99
CA GLY A 71 13.98 2.16 -18.70
C GLY A 71 12.91 1.25 -18.09
N GLY A 72 11.73 1.17 -18.69
CA GLY A 72 10.69 0.29 -18.19
C GLY A 72 9.52 0.12 -19.15
N LEU A 73 8.58 -0.69 -18.70
CA LEU A 73 7.30 -0.97 -19.32
C LEU A 73 6.24 -0.90 -18.21
N ASP A 74 5.20 -0.10 -18.42
CA ASP A 74 4.02 -0.09 -17.57
C ASP A 74 2.95 -0.97 -18.25
N VAL A 75 2.39 -1.90 -17.49
CA VAL A 75 1.23 -2.70 -17.87
C VAL A 75 0.01 -2.05 -17.24
N LEU A 76 -0.87 -1.51 -18.09
CA LEU A 76 -2.08 -0.84 -17.65
C LEU A 76 -3.20 -1.87 -17.53
N ASN A 77 -3.85 -1.90 -16.37
CA ASN A 77 -5.02 -2.71 -16.11
C ASN A 77 -6.20 -2.32 -17.02
N ASP A 78 -6.83 -3.30 -17.66
CA ASP A 78 -8.07 -3.15 -18.43
C ASP A 78 -9.30 -3.82 -17.79
N ASP A 79 -9.15 -4.39 -16.59
CA ASP A 79 -10.23 -4.97 -15.79
C ASP A 79 -10.96 -3.94 -14.91
N PRO A 80 -12.24 -4.17 -14.56
CA PRO A 80 -13.00 -3.26 -13.72
C PRO A 80 -12.56 -3.29 -12.26
N ALA A 81 -12.29 -2.12 -11.67
CA ALA A 81 -12.00 -2.00 -10.24
C ALA A 81 -13.16 -2.53 -9.37
N PRO A 82 -12.89 -3.27 -8.28
CA PRO A 82 -13.94 -3.71 -7.36
C PRO A 82 -14.58 -2.52 -6.64
N THR A 83 -15.86 -2.65 -6.31
CA THR A 83 -16.50 -1.72 -5.37
C THR A 83 -16.21 -2.17 -3.94
N ILE A 84 -15.87 -1.22 -3.06
CA ILE A 84 -15.62 -1.47 -1.65
C ILE A 84 -16.81 -0.99 -0.81
N THR A 85 -17.27 -1.84 0.09
CA THR A 85 -18.29 -1.52 1.10
C THR A 85 -17.71 -1.70 2.49
N VAL A 86 -18.22 -0.93 3.45
CA VAL A 86 -17.76 -0.98 4.84
C VAL A 86 -18.94 -1.13 5.80
N GLU A 87 -18.81 -2.06 6.73
CA GLU A 87 -19.68 -2.23 7.90
C GLU A 87 -18.91 -1.79 9.14
N ALA A 88 -19.43 -0.83 9.90
CA ALA A 88 -18.73 -0.22 11.03
C ALA A 88 -19.32 -0.63 12.39
N ALA A 89 -18.45 -0.93 13.36
CA ALA A 89 -18.79 -0.87 14.78
C ALA A 89 -18.86 0.61 15.20
N GLN A 90 -20.06 1.18 15.20
CA GLN A 90 -20.25 2.61 15.43
C GLN A 90 -19.95 3.04 16.87
N ARG A 91 -20.06 2.13 17.84
CA ARG A 91 -19.93 2.43 19.26
C ARG A 91 -19.56 1.16 20.03
N VAL A 92 -18.51 1.23 20.83
CA VAL A 92 -18.04 0.12 21.69
C VAL A 92 -17.77 0.65 23.10
N THR A 93 -17.79 -0.23 24.08
CA THR A 93 -17.36 0.12 25.44
C THR A 93 -15.83 0.01 25.54
N GLU A 94 -15.19 0.79 26.40
CA GLU A 94 -13.77 0.63 26.70
C GLU A 94 -13.40 -0.84 27.02
N GLY A 95 -12.24 -1.26 26.51
CA GLY A 95 -11.78 -2.65 26.55
C GLY A 95 -12.28 -3.53 25.41
N GLU A 96 -13.22 -3.05 24.59
CA GLU A 96 -13.62 -3.71 23.35
C GLU A 96 -12.80 -3.20 22.15
N THR A 97 -12.94 -3.88 21.00
CA THR A 97 -12.23 -3.51 19.76
C THR A 97 -13.18 -2.82 18.79
N LEU A 98 -12.85 -1.58 18.40
CA LEU A 98 -13.47 -0.96 17.22
C LEU A 98 -13.06 -1.75 15.98
N THR A 99 -14.04 -2.24 15.22
CA THR A 99 -13.80 -3.03 14.00
C THR A 99 -14.58 -2.46 12.84
N TRP A 100 -13.89 -2.17 11.73
CA TRP A 100 -14.50 -1.83 10.45
C TRP A 100 -14.23 -2.95 9.45
N ARG A 101 -15.30 -3.59 8.98
CA ARG A 101 -15.23 -4.70 8.04
C ARG A 101 -15.42 -4.20 6.62
N PHE A 102 -14.41 -4.40 5.79
CA PHE A 102 -14.41 -4.07 4.38
C PHE A 102 -14.79 -5.29 3.57
N THR A 103 -15.67 -5.11 2.58
CA THR A 103 -16.05 -6.14 1.62
C THR A 103 -15.89 -5.61 0.19
N ALA A 104 -15.07 -6.31 -0.60
CA ALA A 104 -14.89 -6.07 -2.02
C ALA A 104 -15.90 -6.89 -2.84
N SER A 105 -16.38 -6.34 -3.95
CA SER A 105 -17.31 -7.05 -4.85
C SER A 105 -16.69 -8.20 -5.64
N ALA A 106 -15.36 -8.20 -5.76
CA ALA A 106 -14.58 -9.20 -6.48
C ALA A 106 -13.15 -9.24 -5.91
N PRO A 107 -12.43 -10.37 -6.05
CA PRO A 107 -11.01 -10.44 -5.73
C PRO A 107 -10.16 -9.56 -6.65
N THR A 108 -8.93 -9.27 -6.22
CA THR A 108 -7.92 -8.55 -7.00
C THR A 108 -6.64 -9.38 -7.11
N GLU A 109 -5.81 -9.10 -8.12
CA GLU A 109 -4.61 -9.87 -8.39
C GLU A 109 -3.57 -9.75 -7.26
N GLN A 110 -3.29 -8.52 -6.82
CA GLN A 110 -2.27 -8.24 -5.80
C GLN A 110 -2.84 -7.74 -4.46
N GLY A 111 -4.16 -7.78 -4.28
CA GLY A 111 -4.81 -7.24 -3.10
C GLY A 111 -5.04 -5.73 -3.16
N ILE A 112 -5.46 -5.14 -2.04
CA ILE A 112 -5.59 -3.70 -1.84
C ILE A 112 -4.92 -3.36 -0.52
N PHE A 113 -3.93 -2.47 -0.59
CA PHE A 113 -3.31 -1.88 0.59
C PHE A 113 -3.68 -0.41 0.66
N ALA A 114 -4.16 0.07 1.81
CA ALA A 114 -4.48 1.47 1.99
C ALA A 114 -4.16 1.92 3.41
N ILE A 115 -3.51 3.07 3.53
CA ILE A 115 -3.18 3.68 4.80
C ILE A 115 -4.32 4.61 5.24
N ALA A 116 -4.69 4.52 6.52
CA ALA A 116 -5.58 5.46 7.15
C ALA A 116 -4.85 6.29 8.21
N TRP A 117 -5.20 7.58 8.27
CA TRP A 117 -4.61 8.54 9.18
C TRP A 117 -5.66 9.04 10.17
N PRO A 118 -5.38 9.03 11.49
CA PRO A 118 -6.23 9.70 12.45
C PRO A 118 -6.36 11.19 12.11
N GLN A 119 -7.56 11.73 12.29
CA GLN A 119 -7.87 13.14 12.13
C GLN A 119 -8.63 13.63 13.37
N PRO A 120 -8.51 14.91 13.74
CA PRO A 120 -9.31 15.46 14.83
C PRO A 120 -10.81 15.27 14.52
N PRO A 121 -11.57 14.56 15.38
CA PRO A 121 -12.97 14.31 15.15
C PRO A 121 -13.79 15.58 15.15
N THR A 122 -14.89 15.56 14.42
CA THR A 122 -15.81 16.70 14.32
C THR A 122 -16.94 16.67 15.35
N ALA A 123 -17.20 15.50 15.93
CA ALA A 123 -18.39 15.24 16.75
C ALA A 123 -18.17 15.28 18.27
N GLY A 124 -16.92 15.19 18.75
CA GLY A 124 -16.64 15.09 20.18
C GLY A 124 -15.14 15.10 20.51
N PRO A 125 -14.78 14.84 21.78
CA PRO A 125 -13.39 14.65 22.19
C PRO A 125 -12.77 13.48 21.44
N GLU A 126 -11.47 13.56 21.18
CA GLU A 126 -10.74 12.54 20.43
C GLU A 126 -10.21 11.47 21.36
N LEU A 127 -10.39 10.20 20.96
CA LEU A 127 -9.77 9.04 21.60
C LEU A 127 -8.27 9.29 21.83
N SER A 128 -7.78 9.01 23.03
CA SER A 128 -6.39 9.31 23.37
C SER A 128 -5.46 8.10 23.16
N THR A 129 -4.15 8.36 23.24
CA THR A 129 -3.14 7.30 23.24
C THR A 129 -3.21 6.41 24.48
N MET A 130 -3.81 6.86 25.58
CA MET A 130 -3.91 6.08 26.82
C MET A 130 -5.04 5.06 26.79
N ASP A 131 -5.99 5.19 25.86
CA ASP A 131 -7.24 4.39 25.85
C ASP A 131 -7.21 3.28 24.79
N VAL A 132 -6.07 3.14 24.12
CA VAL A 132 -5.79 2.08 23.14
C VAL A 132 -4.78 1.09 23.69
N ASP A 133 -4.80 -0.14 23.16
CA ASP A 133 -3.80 -1.15 23.52
C ASP A 133 -2.36 -0.62 23.27
N PRO A 134 -1.48 -0.60 24.29
CA PRO A 134 -0.16 0.01 24.15
C PRO A 134 0.77 -0.71 23.16
N ASP A 135 0.64 -2.03 23.03
CA ASP A 135 1.47 -2.81 22.11
C ASP A 135 1.01 -2.54 20.67
N TRP A 136 -0.30 -2.56 20.44
CA TRP A 136 -0.89 -2.17 19.15
C TRP A 136 -0.49 -0.75 18.75
N PHE A 137 -0.61 0.21 19.66
CA PHE A 137 -0.25 1.60 19.37
C PHE A 137 1.24 1.71 19.05
N THR A 138 2.11 1.05 19.81
CA THR A 138 3.56 1.08 19.57
C THR A 138 3.93 0.46 18.23
N GLU A 139 3.27 -0.62 17.82
CA GLU A 139 3.48 -1.27 16.52
C GLU A 139 3.09 -0.35 15.35
N HIS A 140 1.95 0.35 15.46
CA HIS A 140 1.40 1.15 14.35
C HIS A 140 1.87 2.61 14.34
N ALA A 141 2.34 3.14 15.47
CA ALA A 141 2.80 4.51 15.61
C ALA A 141 4.31 4.64 15.84
N TYR A 142 5.01 3.53 16.08
CA TYR A 142 6.44 3.49 16.46
C TYR A 142 6.78 4.45 17.62
N SER A 143 5.82 4.63 18.54
CA SER A 143 5.88 5.59 19.65
C SER A 143 5.16 5.02 20.86
N PRO A 144 5.61 5.29 22.11
CA PRO A 144 4.87 4.88 23.30
C PRO A 144 3.58 5.69 23.47
N VAL A 145 2.65 5.14 24.24
CA VAL A 145 1.36 5.79 24.59
C VAL A 145 1.53 7.03 25.48
N GLU A 146 2.57 7.07 26.32
CA GLU A 146 2.87 8.22 27.18
C GLU A 146 3.76 9.27 26.48
N PRO A 147 3.64 10.57 26.85
CA PRO A 147 2.50 11.16 27.55
C PRO A 147 1.21 11.07 26.72
N GLU A 148 0.05 11.14 27.37
CA GLU A 148 -1.26 11.17 26.72
C GLU A 148 -1.34 12.22 25.61
N ARG A 149 -1.86 11.82 24.44
CA ARG A 149 -2.04 12.67 23.26
C ARG A 149 -3.30 12.24 22.50
N PRO A 150 -3.99 13.14 21.80
CA PRO A 150 -4.97 12.76 20.78
C PRO A 150 -4.30 11.96 19.66
N LEU A 151 -4.97 10.92 19.14
CA LEU A 151 -4.39 10.05 18.10
C LEU A 151 -3.96 10.82 16.83
N SER A 152 -4.68 11.87 16.44
CA SER A 152 -4.39 12.77 15.32
C SER A 152 -3.11 13.59 15.46
N GLN A 153 -2.54 13.65 16.66
CA GLN A 153 -1.28 14.31 16.95
C GLN A 153 -0.12 13.32 17.08
N THR A 154 -0.32 12.09 16.57
CA THR A 154 0.67 11.02 16.59
C THR A 154 1.06 10.58 15.18
N TRP A 155 1.98 9.64 15.09
CA TRP A 155 2.33 8.95 13.85
C TRP A 155 1.60 7.61 13.70
N LEU A 156 0.45 7.45 14.34
CA LEU A 156 -0.37 6.25 14.23
C LEU A 156 -0.83 6.03 12.77
N VAL A 157 -0.57 4.84 12.24
CA VAL A 157 -0.90 4.46 10.86
C VAL A 157 -1.60 3.09 10.82
N PRO A 158 -2.91 3.01 11.14
CA PRO A 158 -3.71 1.82 10.80
C PRO A 158 -3.79 1.67 9.27
N TYR A 159 -3.85 0.43 8.81
CA TYR A 159 -3.91 0.13 7.38
C TYR A 159 -4.96 -0.94 7.10
N LEU A 160 -5.57 -0.82 5.92
CA LEU A 160 -6.34 -1.88 5.29
C LEU A 160 -5.38 -2.76 4.50
N GLU A 161 -5.42 -4.06 4.74
CA GLU A 161 -4.77 -5.06 3.92
C GLU A 161 -5.80 -6.10 3.45
N LEU A 162 -6.32 -5.90 2.23
CA LEU A 162 -7.06 -6.94 1.53
C LEU A 162 -6.07 -7.78 0.75
N ALA A 163 -5.85 -9.03 1.17
CA ALA A 163 -4.92 -9.93 0.50
C ALA A 163 -5.37 -10.25 -0.95
N PRO A 164 -4.43 -10.67 -1.83
CA PRO A 164 -4.76 -11.32 -3.10
C PRO A 164 -5.84 -12.39 -2.94
N ASP A 165 -6.75 -12.48 -3.91
CA ASP A 165 -7.89 -13.42 -3.92
C ASP A 165 -8.91 -13.26 -2.77
N ALA A 166 -8.66 -12.42 -1.78
CA ALA A 166 -9.58 -12.15 -0.68
C ALA A 166 -10.63 -11.10 -1.09
N VAL A 167 -11.80 -11.19 -0.46
CA VAL A 167 -12.89 -10.22 -0.63
C VAL A 167 -13.32 -9.56 0.67
N VAL A 168 -12.67 -9.90 1.79
CA VAL A 168 -12.93 -9.33 3.10
C VAL A 168 -11.62 -9.00 3.78
N ALA A 169 -11.57 -7.83 4.41
CA ALA A 169 -10.50 -7.40 5.31
C ALA A 169 -11.09 -6.53 6.43
N GLU A 170 -10.33 -6.34 7.51
CA GLU A 170 -10.79 -5.59 8.67
C GLU A 170 -9.71 -4.59 9.09
N ILE A 171 -10.13 -3.42 9.55
CA ILE A 171 -9.29 -2.51 10.35
C ILE A 171 -9.80 -2.59 11.78
N THR A 172 -8.88 -2.74 12.73
CA THR A 172 -9.19 -2.82 14.15
C THR A 172 -8.42 -1.78 14.95
N VAL A 173 -9.09 -1.19 15.94
CA VAL A 173 -8.48 -0.35 16.99
C VAL A 173 -8.87 -0.96 18.33
N PRO A 174 -7.99 -1.75 18.97
CA PRO A 174 -8.23 -2.30 20.30
C PRO A 174 -8.14 -1.21 21.36
N THR A 175 -9.20 -1.07 22.15
CA THR A 175 -9.24 -0.14 23.30
C THR A 175 -8.89 -0.87 24.59
N ILE A 176 -8.54 -0.12 25.64
CA ILE A 176 -8.35 -0.67 26.98
C ILE A 176 -9.33 -0.02 27.96
N THR A 177 -9.66 -0.75 29.02
CA THR A 177 -10.37 -0.17 30.17
C THR A 177 -9.37 0.55 31.07
N ASP A 178 -9.76 1.68 31.61
CA ASP A 178 -8.98 2.35 32.64
C ASP A 178 -9.80 2.61 33.93
N SER A 179 -9.40 3.58 34.76
CA SER A 179 -10.11 3.93 35.99
C SER A 179 -10.59 5.38 36.04
N VAL A 180 -10.38 6.11 34.95
CA VAL A 180 -10.79 7.48 34.74
C VAL A 180 -12.17 7.44 34.11
N VAL A 181 -13.07 8.31 34.57
CA VAL A 181 -14.38 8.44 33.93
C VAL A 181 -14.28 9.52 32.88
N GLU A 182 -14.54 9.15 31.64
CA GLU A 182 -14.35 10.00 30.46
C GLU A 182 -15.66 10.20 29.70
N PRO A 183 -15.81 11.32 28.96
CA PRO A 183 -16.92 11.46 28.01
C PRO A 183 -16.81 10.44 26.87
N ASP A 184 -17.88 10.22 26.11
CA ASP A 184 -17.79 9.47 24.85
C ASP A 184 -16.68 10.06 23.93
N GLU A 185 -15.73 9.22 23.55
CA GLU A 185 -14.57 9.61 22.74
C GLU A 185 -14.70 9.12 21.31
N TRP A 186 -14.17 9.90 20.38
CA TRP A 186 -14.34 9.69 18.95
C TRP A 186 -13.01 9.38 18.27
N ILE A 187 -13.07 8.52 17.27
CA ILE A 187 -11.98 8.33 16.32
C ILE A 187 -12.48 8.55 14.90
N GLU A 188 -11.73 9.33 14.13
CA GLU A 188 -11.94 9.51 12.70
C GLU A 188 -10.65 9.08 11.95
N LEU A 189 -10.76 8.09 11.05
CA LEU A 189 -9.64 7.59 10.25
C LEU A 189 -9.86 7.91 8.78
N ARG A 190 -9.02 8.75 8.20
CA ARG A 190 -9.12 9.19 6.80
C ARG A 190 -8.13 8.42 5.92
N PHE A 191 -8.62 7.82 4.84
CA PHE A 191 -7.78 7.19 3.82
C PHE A 191 -7.19 8.20 2.85
N ASP A 192 -5.94 7.99 2.44
CA ASP A 192 -5.44 8.58 1.20
C ASP A 192 -6.06 7.82 0.02
N GLN A 193 -6.61 8.56 -0.94
CA GLN A 193 -7.27 7.96 -2.12
C GLN A 193 -6.26 7.77 -3.24
N GLU A 194 -6.21 6.55 -3.77
CA GLU A 194 -5.41 6.23 -4.95
C GLU A 194 -6.19 6.57 -6.23
N PRO A 195 -5.67 7.41 -7.15
CA PRO A 195 -6.40 7.89 -8.32
C PRO A 195 -6.97 6.78 -9.22
N ASP A 196 -6.22 5.69 -9.36
CA ASP A 196 -6.59 4.55 -10.20
C ASP A 196 -7.09 3.35 -9.38
N GLY A 197 -7.26 3.53 -8.06
CA GLY A 197 -7.69 2.49 -7.12
C GLY A 197 -9.20 2.45 -6.86
N PRO A 198 -9.69 1.38 -6.23
CA PRO A 198 -11.04 1.29 -5.69
C PRO A 198 -11.32 2.45 -4.74
N GLN A 199 -12.52 3.02 -4.84
CA GLN A 199 -12.91 4.11 -3.97
C GLN A 199 -13.16 3.58 -2.55
N LEU A 200 -12.39 4.08 -1.59
CA LEU A 200 -12.56 3.78 -0.18
C LEU A 200 -13.48 4.82 0.48
N PRO A 201 -14.15 4.48 1.59
CA PRO A 201 -14.86 5.48 2.39
C PRO A 201 -13.89 6.63 2.75
N PRO A 202 -14.33 7.90 2.65
CA PRO A 202 -13.44 9.04 2.88
C PRO A 202 -12.94 9.10 4.33
N VAL A 203 -13.77 8.64 5.27
CA VAL A 203 -13.46 8.57 6.70
C VAL A 203 -14.17 7.37 7.33
N LEU A 204 -13.50 6.69 8.24
CA LEU A 204 -14.10 5.75 9.19
C LEU A 204 -14.35 6.46 10.50
N THR A 205 -15.48 6.18 11.14
CA THR A 205 -15.82 6.76 12.43
C THR A 205 -16.13 5.65 13.43
N GLY A 206 -15.67 5.84 14.67
CA GLY A 206 -15.97 4.99 15.81
C GLY A 206 -16.13 5.82 17.07
N VAL A 207 -16.85 5.26 18.05
CA VAL A 207 -17.07 5.89 19.37
C VAL A 207 -16.70 4.88 20.45
N VAL A 208 -15.92 5.33 21.43
CA VAL A 208 -15.56 4.58 22.62
C VAL A 208 -16.25 5.22 23.82
N THR A 209 -16.72 4.39 24.74
CA THR A 209 -17.62 4.83 25.80
C THR A 209 -17.21 4.19 27.10
N ASP A 210 -17.14 5.00 28.14
CA ASP A 210 -17.04 4.49 29.50
C ASP A 210 -18.32 3.68 29.83
N GLY A 211 -18.14 2.50 30.43
CA GLY A 211 -19.17 1.44 30.56
C GLY A 211 -20.25 1.68 31.60
#